data_AF-A0A1S9SUV5-F1
#
_entry.id   AF-A0A1S9SUV5-F1
#
_cell.length_a   1.000
_cell.length_b   1.000
_cell.length_c   1.000
_cell.angle_alpha   90.00
_cell.angle_beta   90.00
_cell.angle_gamma   90.00
#
_symmetry.space_group_name_H-M   'P 1'
#
loop_
_entity.id
_entity.type
_entity.pdbx_description
1 polymer ?
#
loop_
_entity_poly.entity_id
_entity_poly.type
_entity_poly.pdbx_seq_one_letter_code
_entity_poly.pdbx_strand_id
1 'polypeptide(L)' 'MYFILAGHHDCMDRNRDALPLKMRSKLTTAIIAMPLNDQSIFSIKYVSNEPALGKDEVYYYVKGSIIKLKMPKVTNEVTV' A
#
# COMPACT_ATOMS: atom_id res chain seq x y z
N MET A 1 -0.57 -19.05 7.91
CA MET A 1 -1.15 -18.78 6.59
C MET A 1 -1.03 -17.29 6.33
N TYR A 2 -0.47 -16.89 5.18
CA TYR A 2 -0.24 -15.49 4.82
C TYR A 2 -1.02 -15.15 3.55
N PHE A 3 -1.49 -13.91 3.46
CA PHE A 3 -2.23 -13.40 2.31
C PHE A 3 -1.62 -12.10 1.82
N ILE A 4 -1.53 -11.95 0.51
CA ILE A 4 -1.14 -10.71 -0.15
C ILE A 4 -2.29 -10.32 -1.07
N LEU A 5 -2.70 -9.05 -0.99
CA LEU A 5 -3.72 -8.49 -1.87
C LEU A 5 -3.20 -7.21 -2.48
N ALA A 6 -3.52 -7.03 -3.76
CA ALA A 6 -3.22 -5.84 -4.51
C ALA A 6 -4.48 -5.39 -5.23
N GLY A 7 -4.68 -4.08 -5.32
CA GLY A 7 -5.83 -3.49 -5.97
C GLY A 7 -5.84 -1.99 -5.80
N HIS A 8 -6.73 -1.33 -6.53
CA HIS A 8 -6.92 0.11 -6.39
C HIS A 8 -7.50 0.44 -5.01
N HIS A 9 -7.07 1.56 -4.43
CA HIS A 9 -7.49 1.95 -3.08
C HIS A 9 -9.01 2.12 -2.96
N ASP A 10 -9.68 2.66 -3.98
CA ASP A 10 -11.14 2.75 -4.02
C ASP A 10 -11.83 1.38 -3.94
N CYS A 11 -11.29 0.37 -4.62
CA CYS A 11 -11.84 -0.99 -4.56
C CYS A 11 -11.62 -1.60 -3.17
N MET A 12 -10.49 -1.30 -2.54
CA MET A 12 -10.16 -1.78 -1.21
C MET A 12 -10.97 -1.08 -0.14
N ASP A 13 -11.28 0.21 -0.28
CA ASP A 13 -11.91 1.06 0.74
C ASP A 13 -13.43 1.26 0.56
N ARG A 14 -13.96 1.26 -0.66
CA ARG A 14 -15.40 1.48 -0.88
C ARG A 14 -16.19 0.18 -0.94
N ASN A 15 -15.52 -0.96 -1.14
CA ASN A 15 -16.21 -2.24 -1.23
C ASN A 15 -16.73 -2.71 0.13
N ARG A 16 -18.05 -2.94 0.22
CA ARG A 16 -18.76 -3.40 1.42
C ARG A 16 -18.94 -4.93 1.49
N ASP A 17 -18.40 -5.65 0.52
CA ASP A 17 -18.36 -7.11 0.54
C ASP A 17 -17.64 -7.61 1.81
N ALA A 18 -18.09 -8.77 2.29
CA ALA A 18 -17.64 -9.34 3.56
C ALA A 18 -16.11 -9.58 3.62
N LEU A 19 -15.49 -9.91 2.49
CA LEU A 19 -14.06 -10.18 2.41
C LEU A 19 -13.23 -8.88 2.57
N PRO A 20 -13.35 -7.85 1.71
CA PRO A 20 -12.67 -6.56 1.92
C PRO A 20 -12.84 -5.98 3.32
N LEU A 21 -14.08 -5.98 3.84
CA LEU A 21 -14.38 -5.42 5.16
C LEU A 21 -13.61 -6.14 6.28
N LYS A 22 -13.64 -7.48 6.28
CA LYS A 22 -12.95 -8.30 7.29
C LYS A 22 -11.43 -8.17 7.16
N MET A 23 -10.92 -8.00 5.95
CA MET A 23 -9.48 -7.90 5.70
C MET A 23 -8.88 -6.59 6.19
N ARG A 24 -9.55 -5.44 5.97
CA ARG A 24 -9.05 -4.13 6.43
C ARG A 24 -8.68 -4.10 7.90
N SER A 25 -9.52 -4.69 8.75
CA SER A 25 -9.28 -4.77 10.20
C SER A 25 -8.04 -5.59 10.59
N LYS A 26 -7.48 -6.37 9.67
CA LYS A 26 -6.35 -7.28 9.90
C LYS A 26 -5.06 -6.85 9.20
N LEU A 27 -5.08 -5.79 8.41
CA LEU A 27 -3.89 -5.32 7.70
C LEU A 27 -2.90 -4.68 8.67
N THR A 28 -1.77 -5.33 8.88
CA THR A 28 -0.66 -4.78 9.69
C THR A 28 0.48 -4.22 8.85
N THR A 29 0.50 -4.53 7.56
CA THR A 29 1.54 -4.16 6.61
C THR A 29 0.94 -3.87 5.24
N ALA A 30 1.49 -2.88 4.56
CA ALA A 30 1.12 -2.56 3.18
C ALA A 30 2.28 -1.93 2.40
N ILE A 31 2.17 -2.06 1.08
CA ILE A 31 2.96 -1.29 0.12
C ILE A 31 1.99 -0.34 -0.58
N ILE A 32 2.29 0.95 -0.51
CA ILE A 32 1.40 2.03 -0.94
C ILE A 32 2.09 2.78 -2.08
N ALA A 33 1.57 2.63 -3.29
CA ALA A 33 2.07 3.27 -4.51
C ALA A 33 1.20 4.50 -4.89
N MET A 34 0.90 5.33 -3.90
CA MET A 34 0.10 6.57 -4.03
C MET A 34 0.47 7.54 -2.89
N PRO A 35 0.05 8.81 -2.95
CA PRO A 35 0.20 9.74 -1.83
C PRO A 35 -0.46 9.19 -0.56
N LEU A 36 0.22 9.39 0.56
CA LEU A 36 -0.23 9.00 1.90
C LEU A 36 -1.50 9.75 2.31
N ASN A 37 -1.62 11.02 1.94
CA ASN A 37 -2.80 11.80 2.27
C ASN A 37 -4.06 11.36 1.50
N ASP A 38 -3.90 10.68 0.37
CA ASP A 38 -5.02 10.27 -0.50
C ASP A 38 -5.55 8.87 -0.16
N GLN A 39 -4.77 8.05 0.54
CA GLN A 39 -5.23 6.73 0.96
C GLN A 39 -6.12 6.83 2.22
N SER A 40 -7.17 6.01 2.26
CA SER A 40 -8.15 5.99 3.36
C SER A 40 -8.10 4.71 4.22
N ILE A 41 -7.19 3.78 3.91
CA ILE A 41 -7.14 2.45 4.52
C ILE A 41 -6.44 2.50 5.89
N PHE A 42 -5.36 3.26 5.98
CA PHE A 42 -4.53 3.39 7.18
C PHE A 42 -4.71 4.77 7.80
N SER A 43 -4.97 4.81 9.09
CA SER A 43 -4.98 6.07 9.84
C SER A 43 -3.53 6.51 10.07
N ILE A 44 -3.12 7.54 9.34
CA ILE A 44 -1.78 8.11 9.39
C ILE A 44 -1.88 9.62 9.59
N LYS A 45 -0.81 10.24 10.10
CA LYS A 45 -0.77 11.69 10.25
C LYS A 45 -0.69 12.34 8.87
N TYR A 46 -1.46 13.41 8.69
CA TYR A 46 -1.40 14.23 7.48
C TYR A 46 0.04 14.75 7.27
N VAL A 47 0.53 14.63 6.04
CA VAL A 47 1.86 15.09 5.65
C VAL A 47 1.71 16.38 4.85
N SER A 48 2.08 17.51 5.44
CA SER A 48 2.08 18.79 4.73
C SER A 48 3.14 18.79 3.62
N ASN A 49 2.80 19.33 2.45
CA ASN A 49 3.66 19.36 1.26
C ASN A 49 4.23 17.98 0.91
N GLU A 50 3.38 16.95 0.92
CA GLU A 50 3.79 15.59 0.61
C GLU A 50 4.49 15.55 -0.76
N PRO A 51 5.75 15.08 -0.83
CA PRO A 51 6.44 14.95 -2.10
C PRO A 51 5.78 13.87 -2.95
N ALA A 52 5.61 14.15 -4.25
CA ALA A 52 5.16 13.14 -5.18
C ALA A 52 6.09 11.92 -5.15
N LEU A 53 5.50 10.72 -5.24
CA LEU A 53 6.27 9.50 -5.41
C LEU A 53 6.95 9.52 -6.78
N GLY A 54 8.27 9.32 -6.78
CA GLY A 54 9.04 9.12 -7.99
C GLY A 54 8.74 7.77 -8.64
N LYS A 55 9.32 7.55 -9.81
CA LYS A 55 9.18 6.29 -10.54
C LYS A 55 9.73 5.13 -9.70
N ASP A 56 8.91 4.09 -9.53
CA ASP A 56 9.20 2.90 -8.72
C ASP A 56 9.33 3.19 -7.20
N GLU A 57 9.01 4.39 -6.73
CA GLU A 57 8.98 4.70 -5.29
C GLU A 57 7.63 4.34 -4.69
N VAL A 58 7.66 3.77 -3.49
CA VAL A 58 6.48 3.37 -2.72
C VAL A 58 6.70 3.66 -1.25
N TYR A 59 5.60 3.76 -0.50
CA TYR A 59 5.64 3.76 0.95
C TYR A 59 5.41 2.35 1.48
N TYR A 60 6.27 1.92 2.39
CA TYR A 60 6.13 0.69 3.15
C TYR A 60 5.56 1.02 4.52
N TYR A 61 4.34 0.57 4.76
CA TYR A 61 3.65 0.70 6.04
C TYR A 61 3.82 -0.57 6.85
N VAL A 62 4.19 -0.43 8.13
CA VAL A 62 4.22 -1.53 9.11
C VAL A 62 3.76 -1.01 10.46
N LYS A 63 2.59 -1.47 10.92
CA LYS A 63 2.05 -1.19 12.28
C LYS A 63 2.14 0.28 12.70
N GLY A 64 1.87 1.22 11.79
CA GLY A 64 1.89 2.66 12.04
C GLY A 64 3.19 3.36 11.66
N SER A 65 4.27 2.62 11.40
CA SER A 65 5.51 3.16 10.85
C SER A 65 5.46 3.19 9.33
N ILE A 66 6.00 4.25 8.73
CA ILE A 66 6.05 4.43 7.28
C ILE A 66 7.48 4.69 6.86
N ILE A 67 7.94 3.98 5.83
CA ILE A 67 9.27 4.13 5.24
C ILE A 67 9.09 4.28 3.73
N LYS A 68 9.71 5.31 3.14
CA LYS A 68 9.76 5.44 1.68
C LYS A 68 10.88 4.56 1.12
N LEU A 69 10.58 3.74 0.11
CA LEU A 69 11.56 2.85 -0.52
C LEU A 69 11.38 2.78 -2.03
N LYS A 70 12.41 2.30 -2.71
CA LYS A 70 12.39 2.03 -4.15
C LYS A 70 12.13 0.55 -4.40
N MET A 71 11.08 0.24 -5.15
CA MET A 71 10.74 -1.12 -5.55
C MET A 71 11.81 -1.67 -6.49
N PRO A 72 12.31 -2.89 -6.25
CA PRO A 72 13.15 -3.57 -7.23
C PRO A 72 12.31 -3.89 -8.47
N LYS A 73 12.90 -3.72 -9.65
CA LYS A 73 12.28 -4.20 -10.89
C LYS A 73 12.48 -5.70 -10.98
N VAL A 74 11.38 -6.42 -11.13
CA VAL A 74 11.42 -7.84 -11.48
C VAL A 74 11.45 -7.90 -13.01
N THR A 75 12.60 -8.25 -13.58
CA THR A 75 12.72 -8.58 -15.01
C THR A 75 12.52 -10.09 -15.17
N ASN A 76 11.79 -10.50 -16.20
CA ASN A 76 11.57 -11.92 -16.53
C ASN A 76 12.81 -12.58 -17.16
N GLU A 77 14.02 -12.12 -16.84
CA GLU A 77 15.25 -12.75 -17.31
C GLU A 77 15.45 -14.07 -16.55
N VAL A 78 14.66 -15.07 -16.92
CA VAL A 78 14.94 -16.47 -16.66
C VAL A 78 16.20 -16.78 -17.47
N THR A 79 17.36 -16.65 -16.84
CA THR A 79 18.55 -17.35 -17.31
C THR A 79 18.33 -18.83 -16.98
N VAL A 80 17.84 -19.58 -17.96
CA VAL A 80 17.90 -21.05 -17.98
C VAL A 80 19.30 -21.45 -18.44
#